data_AF-A0A520BBZ8-F1
#
_entry.id   AF-A0A520BBZ8-F1
#
_cell.length_a   1.000
_cell.length_b   1.000
_cell.length_c   1.000
_cell.angle_alpha   90.00
_cell.angle_beta   90.00
_cell.angle_gamma   90.00
#
_symmetry.space_group_name_H-M   'P 1'
#
loop_
_entity.id
_entity.type
_entity.pdbx_description
1 polymer ?
#
loop_
_entity_poly.entity_id
_entity_poly.type
_entity_poly.pdbx_seq_one_letter_code
_entity_poly.pdbx_strand_id
1 'polypeptide(L)'
;DVEGGLRLKRKYEDDALAIFVQPPSLEVLKARLTGRGTDSKEKLQERFIKAEKELLYADKFDIVLKNYDLETACKEAEQIIGKFLSGGK
;
A
#
# COMPACT_ATOMS: atom_id res chain seq x y z
N ASP A 1 3.86 -2.03 -7.36
CA ASP A 1 2.57 -1.71 -7.98
C ASP A 1 1.56 -2.77 -7.57
N VAL A 2 0.31 -2.37 -7.38
CA VAL A 2 -0.77 -3.24 -6.86
C VAL A 2 -0.99 -4.50 -7.69
N GLU A 3 -0.86 -4.43 -9.01
CA GLU A 3 -1.12 -5.58 -9.88
C GLU A 3 -0.08 -6.69 -9.71
N GLY A 4 1.18 -6.30 -9.53
CA GLY A 4 2.28 -7.23 -9.26
C GLY A 4 2.12 -7.93 -7.91
N GLY A 5 1.72 -7.18 -6.88
CA GLY A 5 1.44 -7.73 -5.55
C GLY A 5 0.32 -8.76 -5.59
N LEU A 6 -0.80 -8.45 -6.25
CA LEU A 6 -1.92 -9.38 -6.41
C LEU A 6 -1.58 -10.60 -7.26
N ARG A 7 -0.68 -10.46 -8.25
CA ARG A 7 -0.20 -11.60 -9.03
C ARG A 7 0.61 -12.57 -8.18
N LEU A 8 1.43 -12.07 -7.26
CA LEU A 8 2.16 -12.91 -6.29
C LEU A 8 1.19 -13.58 -5.33
N LYS A 9 0.21 -12.84 -4.77
CA LYS A 9 -0.84 -13.41 -3.92
C LYS A 9 -1.58 -14.55 -4.62
N ARG A 10 -1.98 -14.39 -5.89
CA ARG A 10 -2.63 -15.46 -6.65
C ARG A 10 -1.73 -16.67 -6.92
N LYS A 11 -0.41 -16.47 -6.99
CA LYS A 11 0.54 -17.55 -7.27
C LYS A 11 0.83 -18.41 -6.03
N TYR A 12 0.87 -17.78 -4.87
CA TYR A 12 1.26 -18.41 -3.60
C TYR A 12 0.07 -18.61 -2.64
N GLU A 13 -1.10 -18.08 -2.99
CA GLU A 13 -2.38 -18.29 -2.29
C GLU A 13 -2.29 -18.05 -0.77
N ASP A 14 -2.44 -19.10 0.03
CA ASP A 14 -2.37 -19.06 1.49
C ASP A 14 -0.93 -18.84 2.01
N ASP A 15 0.10 -19.13 1.22
CA ASP A 15 1.52 -18.94 1.58
C ASP A 15 2.02 -17.51 1.34
N ALA A 16 1.16 -16.62 0.85
CA ALA A 16 1.47 -15.20 0.70
C ALA A 16 0.41 -14.32 1.36
N LEU A 17 0.87 -13.33 2.13
CA LEU A 17 0.02 -12.28 2.67
C LEU A 17 0.19 -10.99 1.87
N ALA A 18 -0.89 -10.50 1.29
CA ALA A 18 -0.91 -9.23 0.58
C ALA A 18 -1.38 -8.11 1.51
N ILE A 19 -0.46 -7.21 1.87
CA ILE A 19 -0.77 -6.02 2.69
C ILE A 19 -0.77 -4.79 1.79
N PHE A 20 -1.90 -4.08 1.73
CA PHE A 20 -2.00 -2.80 1.06
C PHE A 20 -1.68 -1.67 2.05
N VAL A 21 -0.58 -0.95 1.81
CA VAL A 21 -0.19 0.20 2.64
C VAL A 21 -0.91 1.45 2.15
N GLN A 22 -2.02 1.78 2.80
CA GLN A 22 -2.85 2.92 2.43
C GLN A 22 -2.28 4.23 2.98
N PRO A 23 -2.03 5.24 2.13
CA PRO A 23 -1.65 6.57 2.61
C PRO A 23 -2.82 7.23 3.36
N PRO A 24 -2.55 8.25 4.21
CA PRO A 24 -3.57 8.89 5.04
C PRO A 24 -4.78 9.39 4.28
N SER A 25 -4.50 9.97 3.11
CA SER A 25 -5.43 10.61 2.20
C SER A 25 -4.70 10.86 0.89
N LEU A 26 -5.46 11.00 -0.20
CA LEU A 26 -4.92 11.41 -1.49
C LEU A 26 -4.20 12.76 -1.40
N GLU A 27 -4.70 13.69 -0.60
CA GLU A 27 -4.07 15.01 -0.42
C GLU A 27 -2.67 14.92 0.20
N VAL A 28 -2.50 14.08 1.23
CA VAL A 28 -1.19 13.85 1.85
C VAL A 28 -0.25 13.15 0.86
N LEU A 29 -0.75 12.21 0.08
CA LEU A 29 0.02 11.57 -0.98
C LEU A 29 0.47 12.60 -2.03
N LYS A 30 -0.43 13.52 -2.42
CA LYS A 30 -0.13 14.62 -3.35
C LYS A 30 0.96 15.53 -2.79
N ALA A 31 0.84 15.95 -1.53
CA ALA A 31 1.85 16.76 -0.85
C ALA A 31 3.22 16.06 -0.78
N ARG A 32 3.26 14.76 -0.44
CA ARG A 32 4.51 13.96 -0.38
C ARG A 32 5.18 13.81 -1.74
N LEU A 33 4.41 13.63 -2.81
CA LEU A 33 4.94 13.51 -4.18
C LEU A 33 5.47 14.85 -4.69
N THR A 34 4.79 15.95 -4.41
CA THR A 34 5.25 17.31 -4.75
C THR A 34 6.51 17.69 -3.98
N GLY A 35 6.60 17.32 -2.69
CA GLY A 35 7.75 17.62 -1.84
C GLY A 35 9.06 16.95 -2.25
N ARG A 36 9.03 15.93 -3.13
CA ARG A 36 10.23 15.28 -3.65
C ARG A 36 11.00 16.15 -4.65
N GLY A 37 10.40 17.22 -5.18
CA GLY A 37 11.09 18.27 -5.94
C GLY A 37 11.68 17.87 -7.30
N THR A 38 11.56 16.60 -7.71
CA THR A 38 12.27 16.03 -8.88
C THR A 38 11.36 15.69 -10.07
N ASP A 39 10.04 15.86 -9.95
CA ASP A 39 9.09 15.49 -10.99
C ASP A 39 8.47 16.73 -11.67
N SER A 40 8.43 16.72 -13.00
CA SER A 40 7.68 17.71 -13.78
C SER A 40 6.18 17.63 -13.46
N LYS A 41 5.45 18.74 -13.59
CA LYS A 41 4.00 18.80 -13.33
C LYS A 41 3.20 17.69 -14.03
N GLU A 42 3.55 17.39 -15.27
CA GLU A 42 2.90 16.34 -16.08
C GLU A 42 3.09 14.94 -15.48
N LYS A 43 4.33 14.57 -15.12
CA LYS A 43 4.63 13.29 -14.47
C LYS A 43 3.96 13.15 -13.10
N LEU A 44 3.85 14.26 -12.38
CA LEU A 44 3.16 14.33 -11.09
C LEU A 44 1.67 14.02 -11.25
N GLN A 45 1.04 14.58 -12.28
CA GLN A 45 -0.37 14.35 -12.59
C GLN A 45 -0.63 12.91 -13.03
N GLU A 46 0.24 12.33 -13.87
CA GLU A 46 0.16 10.90 -14.22
C GLU A 46 0.27 10.00 -12.98
N ARG A 47 1.18 10.32 -12.07
CA ARG A 47 1.33 9.59 -10.80
C ARG A 47 0.11 9.71 -9.90
N PHE A 48 -0.56 10.86 -9.86
CA PHE A 48 -1.79 11.03 -9.10
C PHE A 48 -2.93 10.18 -9.66
N ILE A 49 -3.16 10.24 -10.97
CA ILE A 49 -4.19 9.43 -11.64
C ILE A 49 -3.93 7.95 -11.40
N LYS A 50 -2.65 7.54 -11.48
CA LYS A 50 -2.25 6.17 -11.19
C LYS A 50 -2.55 5.79 -9.74
N ALA A 51 -2.14 6.62 -8.77
CA ALA A 51 -2.38 6.35 -7.35
C ALA A 51 -3.88 6.27 -7.02
N GLU A 52 -4.72 7.12 -7.62
CA GLU A 52 -6.18 7.04 -7.47
C GLU A 52 -6.73 5.70 -7.95
N LYS A 53 -6.25 5.21 -9.09
CA LYS A 53 -6.61 3.87 -9.59
C LYS A 53 -6.10 2.77 -8.69
N GLU A 54 -4.86 2.85 -8.21
CA GLU A 54 -4.27 1.84 -7.32
C GLU A 54 -5.04 1.72 -5.98
N LEU A 55 -5.60 2.82 -5.47
CA LEU A 55 -6.44 2.79 -4.26
C LEU A 55 -7.70 1.94 -4.41
N LEU A 56 -8.25 1.81 -5.63
CA LEU A 56 -9.42 0.94 -5.89
C LEU A 56 -9.09 -0.55 -5.74
N TYR A 57 -7.80 -0.90 -5.71
CA TYR A 57 -7.36 -2.28 -5.53
C TYR A 57 -7.20 -2.64 -4.05
N ALA A 58 -7.33 -1.69 -3.11
CA ALA A 58 -7.14 -1.94 -1.69
C ALA A 58 -8.00 -3.10 -1.15
N ASP A 59 -9.24 -3.21 -1.63
CA ASP A 59 -10.19 -4.29 -1.27
C ASP A 59 -9.75 -5.69 -1.77
N LYS A 60 -8.82 -5.75 -2.74
CA LYS A 60 -8.30 -7.02 -3.27
C LYS A 60 -7.14 -7.58 -2.46
N PHE A 61 -6.64 -6.84 -1.47
CA PHE A 61 -5.57 -7.27 -0.58
C PHE A 61 -6.16 -7.92 0.66
N ASP A 62 -5.39 -8.80 1.31
CA ASP A 62 -5.84 -9.48 2.53
C ASP A 62 -6.04 -8.48 3.68
N ILE A 63 -5.17 -7.47 3.77
CA ILE A 63 -5.18 -6.46 4.84
C ILE A 63 -4.88 -5.08 4.26
N VAL A 64 -5.58 -4.06 4.77
CA VAL A 64 -5.29 -2.65 4.53
C VAL A 64 -4.62 -2.04 5.77
N LEU A 65 -3.34 -1.73 5.66
CA LEU A 65 -2.56 -1.06 6.70
C LEU A 65 -2.59 0.46 6.49
N LYS A 66 -3.14 1.21 7.45
CA LYS A 66 -3.24 2.66 7.33
C LYS A 66 -1.96 3.35 7.78
N ASN A 67 -1.28 4.04 6.87
CA ASN A 67 0.01 4.67 7.12
C ASN A 67 -0.13 6.17 7.50
N TYR A 68 -0.79 6.42 8.63
CA TYR A 68 -0.92 7.77 9.21
C TYR A 68 0.35 8.20 9.94
N ASP A 69 0.80 7.36 10.84
CA ASP A 69 1.99 7.51 11.66
C ASP A 69 2.91 6.32 11.42
N LEU A 70 4.21 6.59 11.25
CA LEU A 70 5.17 5.56 10.90
C LEU A 70 5.33 4.54 12.03
N GLU A 71 5.41 5.00 13.28
CA GLU A 71 5.63 4.11 14.42
C GLU A 71 4.43 3.18 14.62
N THR A 72 3.22 3.72 14.54
CA THR A 72 1.97 2.97 14.64
C THR A 72 1.85 1.95 13.50
N ALA A 73 2.09 2.38 12.26
CA ALA A 73 2.00 1.50 11.10
C ALA A 73 3.06 0.37 11.14
N CYS A 74 4.26 0.66 11.65
CA CYS A 74 5.29 -0.36 11.87
C CYS A 74 4.84 -1.40 12.90
N LYS A 75 4.34 -0.95 14.07
CA LYS A 75 3.84 -1.85 15.12
C LYS A 75 2.69 -2.74 14.61
N GLU A 76 1.75 -2.15 13.87
CA GLU A 76 0.64 -2.90 13.26
C GLU A 76 1.16 -3.92 12.23
N ALA A 77 2.11 -3.53 11.38
CA ALA A 77 2.71 -4.44 10.40
C ALA A 77 3.42 -5.63 11.08
N GLU A 78 4.17 -5.40 12.14
CA GLU A 78 4.84 -6.45 12.91
C GLU A 78 3.82 -7.45 13.50
N GLN A 79 2.70 -6.95 14.04
CA GLN A 79 1.64 -7.81 14.56
C GLN A 79 0.97 -8.64 13.46
N ILE A 80 0.70 -8.01 12.31
CA ILE A 80 0.10 -8.67 11.15
C ILE A 80 1.00 -9.82 10.65
N ILE A 81 2.30 -9.52 10.44
CA ILE A 81 3.27 -10.51 9.96
C ILE A 81 3.45 -11.61 11.01
N GLY A 82 3.53 -11.26 12.29
CA GLY A 82 3.64 -12.22 13.38
C GLY A 82 2.50 -13.23 13.41
N LYS A 83 1.24 -12.77 13.24
CA LYS A 83 0.07 -13.67 13.17
C LYS A 83 0.16 -14.63 11.99
N PHE A 84 0.48 -14.09 10.81
CA PHE A 84 0.61 -14.88 9.59
C PHE A 84 1.67 -15.97 9.71
N LEU A 85 2.85 -15.64 10.23
CA LEU A 85 3.95 -16.61 10.43
C LEU A 85 3.64 -17.66 11.50
N SER A 86 2.75 -17.34 12.45
CA SER A 86 2.33 -18.25 13.52
C SER A 86 1.25 -19.25 13.08
N GLY A 87 0.83 -19.21 11.80
CA GLY A 87 -0.30 -20.01 11.30
C GLY A 87 -1.67 -19.47 11.69
N GLY A 88 -1.73 -18.27 12.30
CA GLY A 88 -2.97 -17.56 12.55
C GLY A 88 -3.41 -16.86 11.27
N LYS A 89 -4.43 -17.41 10.60
CA LYS A 89 -5.16 -16.70 9.55
C LYS A 89 -5.82 -15.44 10.13
#